data_AF-X0WJZ2-F1
#
_entry.id   AF-X0WJZ2-F1
#
_cell.length_a   1.000
_cell.length_b   1.000
_cell.length_c   1.000
_cell.angle_alpha   90.00
_cell.angle_beta   90.00
_cell.angle_gamma   90.00
#
_symmetry.space_group_name_H-M   'P 1'
#
loop_
_entity.id
_entity.type
_entity.pdbx_description
1 polymer ?
#
loop_
_entity_poly.entity_id
_entity_poly.type
_entity_poly.pdbx_seq_one_letter_code
_entity_poly.pdbx_strand_id
1 'polypeptide(L)'
;MSLEIVGSKVKVDPLASETKWEEGVPEEVIFHNRQALGDIMMMTCGIRDFKKAYPNVRVGVRSVAMHMWDNSPHIDHTFNDERKVLKIGPSFLTNKSNMWNLHFANAFRMDIERKLKIEIPQGPIKPDIWFSQEEFNRPPLIEGPYWTIVVGGEPGWTAKMYPSERWQEVVSLLKDKIQIVQLGLSGHFEKWPERYSKLEGS
;
A
#
# COMPACT_ATOMS: atom_id res chain seq x y z
N MET A 1 -22.95 -38.72 10.53
CA MET A 1 -21.56 -38.39 10.17
C MET A 1 -21.46 -36.87 10.22
N SER A 2 -20.98 -36.35 11.34
CA SER A 2 -20.88 -34.92 11.65
C SER A 2 -19.65 -34.32 10.98
N LEU A 3 -19.85 -33.23 10.23
CA LEU A 3 -18.79 -32.43 9.66
C LEU A 3 -18.29 -31.45 10.73
N GLU A 4 -17.09 -31.71 11.26
CA GLU A 4 -16.37 -30.73 12.09
C GLU A 4 -15.73 -29.67 11.20
N ILE A 5 -16.09 -28.41 11.45
CA ILE A 5 -15.43 -27.25 10.85
C ILE A 5 -14.09 -27.08 11.57
N VAL A 6 -13.00 -27.46 10.90
CA VAL A 6 -11.64 -27.22 11.37
C VAL A 6 -11.38 -25.71 11.36
N GLY A 7 -11.39 -25.12 12.55
CA GLY A 7 -11.09 -23.71 12.76
C GLY A 7 -9.70 -23.36 12.24
N SER A 8 -9.64 -22.45 11.26
CA SER A 8 -8.40 -21.82 10.85
C SER A 8 -7.87 -20.98 12.02
N LYS A 9 -6.75 -21.43 12.60
CA LYS A 9 -6.01 -20.63 13.60
C LYS A 9 -5.52 -19.36 12.92
N VAL A 10 -6.17 -18.23 13.21
CA VAL A 10 -5.59 -16.91 12.98
C VAL A 10 -4.27 -16.88 13.75
N LYS A 11 -3.14 -16.87 13.03
CA LYS A 11 -1.83 -16.62 13.64
C LYS A 11 -1.83 -15.17 14.10
N VAL A 12 -2.19 -14.94 15.36
CA VAL A 12 -1.94 -13.68 16.04
C VAL A 12 -0.43 -13.51 16.12
N ASP A 13 0.10 -12.43 15.54
CA ASP A 13 1.53 -12.10 15.56
C ASP A 13 2.01 -11.99 17.03
N PRO A 14 2.87 -12.93 17.51
CA PRO A 14 3.27 -12.99 18.91
C PRO A 14 4.28 -11.90 19.31
N LEU A 15 4.66 -11.00 18.38
CA LEU A 15 5.50 -9.83 18.63
C LEU A 15 4.69 -8.52 18.69
N ALA A 16 3.37 -8.59 18.86
CA ALA A 16 2.57 -7.44 19.28
C ALA A 16 2.81 -7.16 20.78
N SER A 17 4.03 -6.72 21.14
CA SER A 17 4.17 -5.91 22.36
C SER A 17 3.37 -4.64 22.10
N GLU A 18 2.16 -4.57 22.64
CA GLU A 18 1.37 -3.35 22.62
C GLU A 18 2.12 -2.31 23.45
N THR A 19 2.96 -1.50 22.81
CA THR A 19 3.36 -0.22 23.38
C THR A 19 2.06 0.50 23.73
N LYS A 20 1.76 0.62 25.02
CA LYS A 20 0.60 1.37 25.47
C LYS A 20 0.89 2.84 25.22
N TRP A 21 0.14 3.43 24.30
CA TRP A 21 0.19 4.85 24.01
C TRP A 21 -0.73 5.59 24.97
N GLU A 22 -0.29 6.76 25.44
CA GLU A 22 -1.18 7.70 26.12
C GLU A 22 -2.17 8.30 25.11
N GLU A 23 -3.40 8.53 25.54
CA GLU A 23 -4.40 9.22 24.73
C GLU A 23 -4.01 10.69 24.57
N GLY A 24 -4.20 11.22 23.37
CA GLY A 24 -3.85 12.58 22.99
C GLY A 24 -2.79 12.64 21.90
N VAL A 25 -2.29 13.86 21.68
CA VAL A 25 -1.29 14.15 20.64
C VAL A 25 0.10 13.87 21.22
N PRO A 26 0.85 12.88 20.72
CA PRO A 26 2.19 12.60 21.21
C PRO A 26 3.18 13.67 20.72
N GLU A 27 4.25 13.91 21.47
CA GLU A 27 5.35 14.78 21.03
C GLU A 27 6.14 14.14 19.86
N GLU A 28 6.29 12.81 19.90
CA GLU A 28 7.03 12.05 18.91
C GLU A 28 6.35 10.70 18.63
N VAL A 29 6.26 10.30 17.36
CA VAL A 29 5.66 9.03 16.95
C VAL A 29 6.28 8.49 15.66
N ILE A 30 6.49 7.17 15.59
CA ILE A 30 6.92 6.45 14.40
C ILE A 30 5.78 5.56 13.94
N PHE A 31 5.18 5.86 12.80
CA PHE A 31 4.09 5.05 12.25
C PHE A 31 4.63 3.84 11.49
N HIS A 32 4.14 2.65 11.84
CA HIS A 32 4.63 1.39 11.27
C HIS A 32 3.52 0.59 10.58
N ASN A 33 3.76 0.19 9.32
CA ASN A 33 2.90 -0.74 8.58
C ASN A 33 3.73 -1.59 7.60
N ARG A 34 3.35 -2.86 7.37
CA ARG A 34 4.09 -3.81 6.51
C ARG A 34 3.27 -4.38 5.35
N GLN A 35 2.15 -3.76 5.00
CA GLN A 35 1.28 -4.24 3.92
C GLN A 35 1.81 -3.86 2.55
N ALA A 36 1.09 -4.29 1.50
CA ALA A 36 1.47 -4.09 0.11
C ALA A 36 1.60 -2.61 -0.27
N LEU A 37 2.32 -2.35 -1.36
CA LEU A 37 2.66 -1.00 -1.84
C LEU A 37 1.43 -0.08 -1.98
N GLY A 38 0.29 -0.61 -2.45
CA GLY A 38 -0.96 0.14 -2.56
C GLY A 38 -1.50 0.65 -1.22
N ASP A 39 -1.36 -0.15 -0.16
CA ASP A 39 -1.76 0.25 1.19
C ASP A 39 -0.78 1.29 1.75
N ILE A 40 0.52 1.10 1.52
CA ILE A 40 1.54 2.08 1.92
C ILE A 40 1.35 3.43 1.20
N MET A 41 0.91 3.43 -0.06
CA MET A 41 0.51 4.67 -0.74
C MET A 41 -0.62 5.38 0.02
N MET A 42 -1.63 4.66 0.49
CA MET A 42 -2.72 5.30 1.26
C MET A 42 -2.30 5.70 2.67
N MET A 43 -1.27 5.06 3.23
CA MET A 43 -0.66 5.50 4.48
C MET A 43 -0.12 6.94 4.36
N THR A 44 0.42 7.34 3.21
CA THR A 44 0.91 8.71 2.96
C THR A 44 -0.17 9.77 3.21
N CYS A 45 -1.44 9.49 2.86
CA CYS A 45 -2.57 10.38 3.14
C CYS A 45 -2.72 10.63 4.65
N GLY A 46 -2.73 9.54 5.44
CA GLY A 46 -2.87 9.62 6.89
C GLY A 46 -1.71 10.36 7.55
N ILE A 47 -0.48 10.14 7.09
CA ILE A 47 0.71 10.80 7.64
C ILE A 47 0.74 12.29 7.29
N ARG A 48 0.46 12.65 6.03
CA ARG A 48 0.33 14.05 5.61
C ARG A 48 -0.72 14.79 6.44
N ASP A 49 -1.90 14.20 6.57
CA ASP A 49 -3.03 14.84 7.25
C ASP A 49 -2.74 14.96 8.76
N PHE A 50 -2.15 13.93 9.39
CA PHE A 50 -1.68 13.99 10.78
C PHE A 50 -0.66 15.11 10.98
N LYS A 51 0.38 15.17 10.13
CA LYS A 51 1.45 16.17 10.24
C LYS A 51 0.93 17.59 10.00
N LYS A 52 -0.07 17.76 9.13
CA LYS A 52 -0.74 19.04 8.91
C LYS A 52 -1.56 19.48 10.12
N ALA A 53 -2.27 18.56 10.77
CA ALA A 53 -3.04 18.84 11.99
C ALA A 53 -2.13 19.14 13.19
N TYR A 54 -0.98 18.46 13.27
CA TYR A 54 -0.06 18.51 14.40
C TYR A 54 1.38 18.80 13.94
N PRO A 55 1.69 20.03 13.50
CA PRO A 55 2.95 20.37 12.84
C PRO A 55 4.19 20.20 13.72
N ASN A 56 4.04 20.36 15.04
CA ASN A 56 5.15 20.29 15.99
C ASN A 56 5.53 18.85 16.38
N VAL A 57 4.71 17.86 16.05
CA VAL A 57 4.97 16.45 16.39
C VAL A 57 6.11 15.94 15.53
N ARG A 58 7.11 15.31 16.14
CA ARG A 58 8.18 14.63 15.41
C ARG A 58 7.64 13.30 14.87
N VAL A 59 7.61 13.15 13.56
CA VAL A 59 7.00 11.98 12.90
C VAL A 59 8.07 11.18 12.20
N GLY A 60 8.16 9.88 12.49
CA GLY A 60 8.92 8.92 11.70
C GLY A 60 7.99 7.92 11.01
N VAL A 61 8.52 7.19 10.04
CA VAL A 61 7.80 6.10 9.36
C VAL A 61 8.67 4.86 9.27
N ARG A 62 8.05 3.70 9.42
CA ARG A 62 8.64 2.39 9.11
C ARG A 62 7.69 1.62 8.21
N SER A 63 8.14 1.29 7.01
CA SER A 63 7.35 0.51 6.06
C SER A 63 8.19 -0.44 5.23
N VAL A 64 7.53 -1.33 4.49
CA VAL A 64 8.19 -2.22 3.52
C VAL A 64 8.61 -1.49 2.23
N ALA A 65 8.16 -0.25 2.02
CA ALA A 65 8.45 0.56 0.83
C ALA A 65 9.05 1.91 1.23
N MET A 66 10.18 1.89 1.96
CA MET A 66 10.79 3.11 2.51
C MET A 66 11.18 4.14 1.44
N HIS A 67 11.55 3.71 0.23
CA HIS A 67 11.91 4.63 -0.86
C HIS A 67 10.80 5.59 -1.28
N MET A 68 9.53 5.27 -1.00
CA MET A 68 8.43 6.22 -1.24
C MET A 68 8.49 7.44 -0.32
N TRP A 69 9.17 7.30 0.81
CA TRP A 69 9.22 8.30 1.85
C TRP A 69 10.45 9.17 1.75
N ASP A 70 11.49 8.81 0.97
CA ASP A 70 12.84 9.40 0.94
C ASP A 70 12.87 10.94 0.89
N ASN A 71 11.93 11.57 0.17
CA ASN A 71 11.85 13.04 0.09
C ASN A 71 10.58 13.62 0.73
N SER A 72 9.84 12.83 1.51
CA SER A 72 8.62 13.28 2.16
C SER A 72 8.93 14.37 3.19
N PRO A 73 8.31 15.57 3.08
CA PRO A 73 8.51 16.66 4.03
C PRO A 73 7.74 16.44 5.33
N HIS A 74 6.93 15.38 5.42
CA HIS A 74 6.06 15.12 6.56
C HIS A 74 6.73 14.31 7.66
N ILE A 75 7.95 13.83 7.44
CA ILE A 75 8.67 12.95 8.36
C ILE A 75 10.07 13.47 8.65
N ASP A 76 10.60 13.09 9.81
CA ASP A 76 12.01 13.19 10.15
C ASP A 76 12.68 11.84 9.82
N HIS A 77 13.54 11.88 8.80
CA HIS A 77 14.28 10.72 8.27
C HIS A 77 15.33 10.18 9.22
N THR A 78 15.75 10.97 10.20
CA THR A 78 16.75 10.58 11.20
C THR A 78 16.11 9.97 12.44
N PHE A 79 14.77 10.06 12.57
CA PHE A 79 14.08 9.66 13.78
C PHE A 79 13.88 8.15 13.85
N ASN A 80 14.58 7.51 14.79
CA ASN A 80 14.55 6.07 14.98
C ASN A 80 14.57 5.70 16.47
N ASP A 81 13.40 5.48 17.07
CA ASP A 81 13.24 5.03 18.46
C ASP A 81 12.15 3.94 18.54
N GLU A 82 12.53 2.72 18.90
CA GLU A 82 11.62 1.57 19.05
C GLU A 82 10.47 1.83 20.03
N ARG A 83 10.70 2.65 21.05
CA ARG A 83 9.70 2.95 22.09
C ARG A 83 8.61 3.87 21.56
N LYS A 84 8.85 4.54 20.44
CA LYS A 84 7.94 5.50 19.81
C LYS A 84 7.19 4.89 18.62
N VAL A 85 7.20 3.57 18.45
CA VAL A 85 6.55 2.90 17.32
C VAL A 85 5.06 2.67 17.58
N LEU A 86 4.22 3.23 16.72
CA LEU A 86 2.78 2.99 16.65
C LEU A 86 2.46 2.20 15.38
N LYS A 87 2.08 0.93 15.55
CA LYS A 87 1.58 0.12 14.43
C LYS A 87 0.24 0.69 13.98
N ILE A 88 0.08 0.96 12.68
CA ILE A 88 -1.18 1.42 12.08
C ILE A 88 -1.56 0.55 10.89
N GLY A 89 -2.84 0.51 10.55
CA GLY A 89 -3.32 -0.28 9.42
C GLY A 89 -4.77 0.02 9.03
N PRO A 90 -5.20 -0.42 7.85
CA PRO A 90 -6.48 -0.04 7.28
C PRO A 90 -7.64 -0.93 7.74
N SER A 91 -7.35 -2.02 8.45
CA SER A 91 -8.31 -3.10 8.76
C SER A 91 -9.61 -2.59 9.37
N PHE A 92 -9.54 -1.55 10.20
CA PHE A 92 -10.72 -0.94 10.81
C PHE A 92 -11.72 -0.42 9.79
N LEU A 93 -11.25 0.24 8.73
CA LEU A 93 -12.11 0.77 7.70
C LEU A 93 -12.48 -0.31 6.67
N THR A 94 -11.53 -1.15 6.24
CA THR A 94 -11.79 -2.18 5.22
C THR A 94 -12.82 -3.21 5.67
N ASN A 95 -12.82 -3.57 6.97
CA ASN A 95 -13.79 -4.50 7.54
C ASN A 95 -15.21 -3.90 7.64
N LYS A 96 -15.38 -2.61 7.31
CA LYS A 96 -16.66 -1.90 7.27
C LYS A 96 -17.03 -1.44 5.86
N SER A 97 -16.32 -1.91 4.83
CA SER A 97 -16.50 -1.48 3.44
C SER A 97 -17.90 -1.75 2.87
N ASN A 98 -18.66 -2.69 3.45
CA ASN A 98 -20.04 -2.97 3.09
C ASN A 98 -21.08 -2.14 3.86
N MET A 99 -20.65 -1.36 4.85
CA MET A 99 -21.53 -0.56 5.71
C MET A 99 -21.28 0.94 5.57
N TRP A 100 -20.04 1.33 5.30
CA TRP A 100 -19.61 2.72 5.27
C TRP A 100 -19.21 3.15 3.87
N ASN A 101 -19.57 4.37 3.50
CA ASN A 101 -19.26 5.00 2.21
C ASN A 101 -17.98 5.87 2.27
N LEU A 102 -16.97 5.42 3.02
CA LEU A 102 -15.73 6.16 3.21
C LEU A 102 -14.64 5.64 2.28
N HIS A 103 -13.94 6.57 1.62
CA HIS A 103 -12.83 6.22 0.73
C HIS A 103 -11.66 5.61 1.49
N PHE A 104 -11.00 4.62 0.89
CA PHE A 104 -9.89 3.87 1.50
C PHE A 104 -8.69 4.75 1.95
N ALA A 105 -8.48 5.89 1.30
CA ALA A 105 -7.49 6.90 1.71
C ALA A 105 -7.65 7.37 3.17
N ASN A 106 -8.84 7.24 3.76
CA ASN A 106 -9.10 7.57 5.16
C ASN A 106 -8.65 6.49 6.15
N ALA A 107 -8.33 5.28 5.68
CA ALA A 107 -8.19 4.12 6.56
C ALA A 107 -7.10 4.31 7.62
N PHE A 108 -5.94 4.84 7.24
CA PHE A 108 -4.83 5.08 8.15
C PHE A 108 -5.08 6.27 9.08
N ARG A 109 -5.64 7.37 8.56
CA ARG A 109 -6.05 8.53 9.38
C ARG A 109 -6.99 8.10 10.51
N MET A 110 -8.04 7.36 10.18
CA MET A 110 -9.03 6.87 11.15
C MET A 110 -8.45 5.86 12.14
N ASP A 111 -7.46 5.06 11.72
CA ASP A 111 -6.76 4.15 12.63
C ASP A 111 -5.90 4.90 13.65
N ILE A 112 -5.23 5.97 13.22
CA ILE A 112 -4.48 6.88 14.09
C ILE A 112 -5.43 7.56 15.08
N GLU A 113 -6.52 8.17 14.61
CA GLU A 113 -7.55 8.81 15.46
C GLU A 113 -8.08 7.86 16.52
N ARG A 114 -8.40 6.60 16.14
CA ARG A 114 -8.95 5.62 17.07
C ARG A 114 -7.96 5.23 18.18
N LYS A 115 -6.68 5.12 17.83
CA LYS A 115 -5.61 4.67 18.72
C LYS A 115 -5.13 5.78 19.65
N LEU A 116 -5.04 7.00 19.15
CA LEU A 116 -4.57 8.15 19.91
C LEU A 116 -5.71 8.98 20.52
N LYS A 117 -6.98 8.70 20.19
CA LYS A 117 -8.15 9.49 20.62
C LYS A 117 -8.04 10.98 20.27
N ILE A 118 -7.55 11.24 19.06
CA ILE A 118 -7.40 12.58 18.49
C ILE A 118 -8.29 12.74 17.26
N GLU A 119 -8.45 13.97 16.80
CA GLU A 119 -9.11 14.29 15.55
C GLU A 119 -8.07 14.71 14.50
N ILE A 120 -8.20 14.22 13.27
CA ILE A 120 -7.35 14.59 12.14
C ILE A 120 -8.28 15.00 11.00
N PRO A 121 -8.33 16.30 10.63
CA PRO A 121 -9.12 16.74 9.49
C PRO A 121 -8.72 16.00 8.21
N GLN A 122 -9.72 15.52 7.46
CA GLN A 122 -9.46 14.84 6.19
C GLN A 122 -8.85 15.81 5.18
N GLY A 123 -7.71 15.43 4.59
CA GLY A 123 -7.09 16.12 3.48
C GLY A 123 -7.52 15.59 2.11
N PRO A 124 -6.80 15.94 1.04
CA PRO A 124 -7.08 15.44 -0.31
C PRO A 124 -7.07 13.91 -0.40
N ILE A 125 -8.00 13.34 -1.16
CA ILE A 125 -8.05 11.90 -1.47
C ILE A 125 -7.05 11.58 -2.59
N LYS A 126 -5.75 11.74 -2.29
CA LYS A 126 -4.64 11.36 -3.17
C LYS A 126 -3.42 10.98 -2.33
N PRO A 127 -2.66 9.95 -2.72
CA PRO A 127 -1.38 9.67 -2.10
C PRO A 127 -0.36 10.77 -2.44
N ASP A 128 0.68 10.85 -1.63
CA ASP A 128 1.80 11.77 -1.83
C ASP A 128 3.10 10.98 -2.02
N ILE A 129 3.79 11.29 -3.13
CA ILE A 129 5.15 10.83 -3.42
C ILE A 129 5.93 12.08 -3.79
N TRP A 130 7.09 12.24 -3.17
CA TRP A 130 7.92 13.42 -3.33
C TRP A 130 9.21 13.04 -4.05
N PHE A 131 9.48 13.75 -5.14
CA PHE A 131 10.73 13.64 -5.87
C PHE A 131 11.71 14.69 -5.37
N SER A 132 12.98 14.33 -5.27
CA SER A 132 14.06 15.31 -5.23
C SER A 132 14.12 16.08 -6.56
N GLN A 133 14.77 17.24 -6.54
CA GLN A 133 14.97 18.01 -7.76
C GLN A 133 15.79 17.24 -8.81
N GLU A 134 16.73 16.40 -8.36
CA GLU A 134 17.53 15.54 -9.24
C GLU A 134 16.66 14.47 -9.91
N GLU A 135 15.83 13.76 -9.14
CA GLU A 135 14.94 12.73 -9.70
C GLU A 135 13.92 13.31 -10.68
N PHE A 136 13.37 14.49 -10.36
CA PHE A 136 12.41 15.16 -11.24
C PHE A 136 13.05 15.60 -12.56
N ASN A 137 14.31 16.06 -12.52
CA ASN A 137 15.04 16.51 -13.71
C ASN A 137 15.77 15.36 -14.44
N ARG A 138 15.73 14.14 -13.89
CA ARG A 138 16.44 13.00 -14.48
C ARG A 138 15.89 12.72 -15.88
N PRO A 139 16.75 12.60 -16.90
CA PRO A 139 16.31 12.17 -18.22
C PRO A 139 15.56 10.84 -18.14
N PRO A 140 14.48 10.65 -18.91
CA PRO A 140 13.77 9.38 -18.96
C PRO A 140 14.73 8.22 -19.24
N LEU A 141 14.59 7.11 -18.51
CA LEU A 141 15.39 5.90 -18.72
C LEU A 141 15.09 5.24 -20.08
N ILE A 142 13.92 5.52 -20.63
CA ILE A 142 13.41 4.96 -21.86
C ILE A 142 13.11 6.12 -22.79
N GLU A 143 13.75 6.11 -23.96
CA GLU A 143 13.58 7.16 -24.96
C GLU A 143 12.20 7.09 -25.60
N GLY A 144 11.63 8.28 -25.86
CA GLY A 144 10.34 8.43 -26.52
C GLY A 144 9.12 8.12 -25.64
N PRO A 145 7.91 8.34 -26.16
CA PRO A 145 6.68 8.07 -25.44
C PRO A 145 6.47 6.56 -25.27
N TYR A 146 6.08 6.15 -24.07
CA TYR A 146 5.74 4.75 -23.78
C TYR A 146 4.53 4.64 -22.87
N TRP A 147 3.90 3.47 -22.89
CA TRP A 147 2.92 3.06 -21.90
C TRP A 147 3.53 2.05 -20.94
N THR A 148 3.24 2.21 -19.67
CA THR A 148 3.61 1.23 -18.65
C THR A 148 2.47 0.28 -18.38
N ILE A 149 2.77 -1.01 -18.33
CA ILE A 149 1.85 -2.05 -17.84
C ILE A 149 2.44 -2.73 -16.62
N VAL A 150 1.59 -3.07 -15.66
CA VAL A 150 1.95 -3.93 -14.52
C VAL A 150 1.18 -5.23 -14.70
N VAL A 151 1.90 -6.30 -15.04
CA VAL A 151 1.32 -7.62 -15.32
C VAL A 151 1.56 -8.53 -14.12
N GLY A 152 0.56 -9.36 -13.79
CA GLY A 152 0.59 -10.25 -12.64
C GLY A 152 -0.17 -9.70 -11.43
N GLY A 153 0.06 -10.29 -10.28
CA GLY A 153 -0.63 -9.95 -9.04
C GLY A 153 -0.25 -10.86 -7.88
N GLU A 154 -0.97 -10.72 -6.78
CA GLU A 154 -0.87 -11.65 -5.65
C GLU A 154 -1.69 -12.91 -5.95
N PRO A 155 -1.08 -14.11 -5.94
CA PRO A 155 -1.82 -15.36 -6.10
C PRO A 155 -3.01 -15.45 -5.15
N GLY A 156 -4.18 -15.84 -5.66
CA GLY A 156 -5.42 -15.90 -4.89
C GLY A 156 -6.27 -14.63 -4.89
N TRP A 157 -5.85 -13.54 -5.54
CA TRP A 157 -6.64 -12.30 -5.71
C TRP A 157 -7.00 -12.02 -7.17
N THR A 158 -7.62 -13.00 -7.84
CA THR A 158 -7.88 -13.00 -9.28
C THR A 158 -8.74 -11.83 -9.77
N ALA A 159 -9.63 -11.30 -8.92
CA ALA A 159 -10.49 -10.17 -9.28
C ALA A 159 -9.72 -8.87 -9.62
N LYS A 160 -8.45 -8.78 -9.21
CA LYS A 160 -7.59 -7.61 -9.49
C LYS A 160 -6.62 -7.84 -10.65
N MET A 161 -6.70 -9.00 -11.31
CA MET A 161 -5.74 -9.41 -12.33
C MET A 161 -6.41 -9.47 -13.70
N TYR A 162 -5.72 -8.89 -14.69
CA TYR A 162 -6.08 -9.08 -16.09
C TYR A 162 -5.24 -10.23 -16.67
N PRO A 163 -5.84 -11.22 -17.35
CA PRO A 163 -5.11 -12.41 -17.80
C PRO A 163 -3.92 -12.07 -18.71
N SER A 164 -2.80 -12.76 -18.51
CA SER A 164 -1.56 -12.52 -19.24
C SER A 164 -1.72 -12.67 -20.75
N GLU A 165 -2.53 -13.63 -21.19
CA GLU A 165 -2.82 -13.89 -22.60
C GLU A 165 -3.56 -12.70 -23.23
N ARG A 166 -4.43 -12.04 -22.46
CA ARG A 166 -5.13 -10.83 -22.89
C ARG A 166 -4.23 -9.61 -22.91
N TRP A 167 -3.30 -9.49 -21.96
CA TRP A 167 -2.23 -8.48 -22.06
C TRP A 167 -1.40 -8.67 -23.33
N GLN A 168 -1.10 -9.93 -23.70
CA GLN A 168 -0.36 -10.22 -24.93
C GLN A 168 -1.13 -9.81 -26.19
N GLU A 169 -2.46 -9.98 -26.23
CA GLU A 169 -3.30 -9.44 -27.31
C GLU A 169 -3.13 -7.91 -27.44
N VAL A 170 -3.21 -7.18 -26.32
CA VAL A 170 -3.03 -5.71 -26.30
C VAL A 170 -1.64 -5.30 -26.80
N VAL A 171 -0.59 -5.96 -26.30
CA VAL A 171 0.79 -5.68 -26.72
C VAL A 171 0.97 -5.93 -28.21
N SER A 172 0.43 -7.04 -28.72
CA SER A 172 0.53 -7.41 -30.14
C SER A 172 -0.19 -6.40 -31.04
N LEU A 173 -1.37 -5.94 -30.64
CA LEU A 173 -2.16 -4.95 -31.38
C LEU A 173 -1.49 -3.56 -31.45
N LEU A 174 -0.61 -3.25 -30.51
CA LEU A 174 0.04 -1.93 -30.37
C LEU A 174 1.54 -1.92 -30.70
N LYS A 175 2.13 -3.07 -31.05
CA LYS A 175 3.58 -3.29 -31.20
C LYS A 175 4.33 -2.21 -31.99
N ASP A 176 3.74 -1.71 -33.07
CA ASP A 176 4.36 -0.71 -33.96
C ASP A 176 3.75 0.69 -33.81
N LYS A 177 2.86 0.88 -32.82
CA LYS A 177 2.13 2.13 -32.57
C LYS A 177 2.55 2.79 -31.26
N ILE A 178 2.82 2.00 -30.23
CA ILE A 178 3.14 2.47 -28.88
C ILE A 178 4.21 1.56 -28.30
N GLN A 179 5.29 2.15 -27.79
CA GLN A 179 6.27 1.43 -26.99
C GLN A 179 5.64 1.03 -25.65
N ILE A 180 5.68 -0.25 -25.30
CA ILE A 180 5.12 -0.76 -24.04
C ILE A 180 6.26 -1.23 -23.15
N VAL A 181 6.23 -0.78 -21.90
CA VAL A 181 7.20 -1.09 -20.86
C VAL A 181 6.48 -1.87 -19.76
N GLN A 182 6.93 -3.09 -19.50
CA GLN A 182 6.37 -3.89 -18.43
C GLN A 182 7.14 -3.65 -17.13
N LEU A 183 6.40 -3.36 -16.06
CA LEU A 183 6.90 -3.33 -14.69
C LEU A 183 6.33 -4.50 -13.88
N GLY A 184 7.03 -4.87 -12.81
CA GLY A 184 6.65 -5.95 -11.91
C GLY A 184 7.84 -6.82 -11.52
N LEU A 185 7.68 -7.62 -10.47
CA LEU A 185 8.71 -8.54 -9.99
C LEU A 185 8.74 -9.81 -10.85
N SER A 186 9.94 -10.23 -11.25
CA SER A 186 10.16 -11.52 -11.91
C SER A 186 9.74 -12.66 -10.97
N GLY A 187 8.62 -13.33 -11.28
CA GLY A 187 8.07 -14.42 -10.45
C GLY A 187 6.62 -14.23 -10.00
N HIS A 188 6.04 -13.04 -10.18
CA HIS A 188 4.58 -12.82 -10.04
C HIS A 188 3.79 -13.18 -11.31
N PHE A 189 4.44 -13.90 -12.22
CA PHE A 189 3.79 -14.62 -13.31
C PHE A 189 3.32 -15.94 -12.75
N GLU A 190 2.03 -16.05 -12.46
CA GLU A 190 1.46 -17.34 -12.08
C GLU A 190 1.66 -18.30 -13.27
N LYS A 191 2.36 -19.42 -13.06
CA LYS A 191 2.02 -20.62 -13.82
C LYS A 191 0.62 -20.98 -13.36
N TRP A 192 -0.37 -20.65 -14.19
CA TRP A 192 -1.77 -21.02 -13.96
C TRP A 192 -1.88 -22.47 -13.49
N PRO A 193 -2.76 -22.79 -12.53
CA PRO A 193 -3.10 -24.18 -12.26
C PRO A 193 -3.54 -24.85 -13.58
N GLU A 194 -3.03 -26.06 -13.87
CA GLU A 194 -3.34 -26.87 -15.07
C GLU A 194 -4.84 -27.12 -15.34
N ARG A 195 -5.72 -26.66 -14.45
CA ARG A 195 -7.17 -26.73 -14.63
C ARG A 195 -7.74 -25.83 -15.71
N TYR A 196 -6.97 -24.86 -16.23
CA TYR A 196 -7.42 -23.96 -17.30
C TYR A 196 -6.69 -24.15 -18.64
N SER A 197 -5.75 -25.09 -18.75
CA SER A 197 -5.00 -25.40 -19.98
C SER A 197 -5.65 -26.45 -20.89
N LYS A 198 -6.93 -26.80 -20.68
CA LYS A 198 -7.69 -27.75 -21.52
C LYS A 198 -8.94 -27.14 -22.15
N LEU A 199 -8.81 -26.00 -22.81
CA LEU A 199 -9.84 -25.50 -23.73
C LEU A 199 -9.28 -25.19 -25.12
N GLU A 200 -8.30 -25.99 -25.56
CA GLU A 200 -8.01 -26.18 -26.97
C GLU A 200 -8.36 -27.63 -27.36
N GLY A 201 -9.34 -27.78 -28.25
CA GLY A 201 -9.54 -28.99 -29.05
C GLY A 201 -10.64 -29.96 -28.61
N SER A 202 -11.91 -29.61 -28.89
CA SER A 202 -12.90 -30.49 -29.53
C SER A 202 -14.09 -29.67 -30.03
#